data_AF-U4UAR1-F1
#
_entry.id   AF-U4UAR1-F1
#
_cell.length_a   1.000
_cell.length_b   1.000
_cell.length_c   1.000
_cell.angle_alpha   90.00
_cell.angle_beta   90.00
_cell.angle_gamma   90.00
#
_symmetry.space_group_name_H-M   'P 1'
#
loop_
_entity.id
_entity.type
_entity.pdbx_description
1 polymer ?
#
loop_
_entity_poly.entity_id
_entity_poly.type
_entity_poly.pdbx_seq_one_letter_code
_entity_poly.pdbx_strand_id
1 'polypeptide(L)'
;MVNDMSRGDSWTGRSCCAIPYSESCRRACVTATSPDDLTRSCRRSDEITFFTCIDKQQVGELCCNDATSDECIEACSDIFRSQLTPNKYQRERLKESCELTSPKVVECVKDVVKVTPAKNTLKHLHCCDKSNNIKCRETCRDVLAKKTTVQEMIDVLEMGGCGLPLLQDKFWQCFIYPTNDEPNSSTSFDVSRIERVGMDSAKWHCCQRANSTQCSRLCSRTFTKSWSSSWEDFHKKCLTNVNEEPLRNCIDEVDEPCELGCDGLSFCTNFNNRPTELFRSCTPQADEAARSAVTLWQNEKNITLSEVLTLPLKPDKKCANIWKAVACTLQIKPCSRQSHATQICNDVCLEIISQCADWSRLEPMYSAERICESLAPEDLGSSCIQINDYLAPSADNYPRISGEDK
;
A
#
# COMPACT_ATOMS: atom_id res chain seq x y z
N MET A 1 36.00 -27.30 -2.55
CA MET A 1 34.67 -26.71 -2.78
C MET A 1 34.77 -25.20 -3.03
N VAL A 2 35.63 -24.76 -3.95
CA VAL A 2 35.80 -23.32 -4.30
C VAL A 2 35.57 -23.08 -5.81
N ASN A 3 35.50 -24.13 -6.62
CA ASN A 3 35.37 -24.02 -8.09
C ASN A 3 33.93 -23.99 -8.64
N ASP A 4 32.89 -24.26 -7.83
CA ASP A 4 31.49 -24.21 -8.32
C ASP A 4 30.79 -22.86 -8.06
N MET A 5 31.37 -21.98 -7.23
CA MET A 5 30.79 -20.65 -6.95
C MET A 5 31.13 -19.58 -8.00
N SER A 6 32.03 -19.89 -8.94
CA SER A 6 32.47 -18.99 -10.03
C SER A 6 31.83 -19.32 -11.38
N ARG A 7 30.93 -20.31 -11.44
CA ARG A 7 30.13 -20.57 -12.65
C ARG A 7 29.00 -19.54 -12.72
N GLY A 8 29.06 -18.64 -13.70
CA GLY A 8 28.02 -17.64 -13.94
C GLY A 8 28.30 -16.22 -13.45
N ASP A 9 29.52 -15.91 -13.00
CA ASP A 9 29.87 -14.54 -12.55
C ASP A 9 29.69 -13.46 -13.64
N SER A 10 29.78 -13.85 -14.92
CA SER A 10 29.58 -12.94 -16.06
C SER A 10 28.12 -12.79 -16.48
N TRP A 11 27.17 -13.47 -15.84
CA TRP A 11 25.76 -13.43 -16.22
C TRP A 11 25.06 -12.21 -15.58
N THR A 12 24.49 -11.35 -16.42
CA THR A 12 23.79 -10.10 -16.03
C THR A 12 22.63 -10.32 -15.07
N GLY A 13 21.97 -11.49 -15.18
CA GLY A 13 20.90 -11.93 -14.28
C GLY A 13 21.32 -12.15 -12.83
N ARG A 14 22.62 -12.20 -12.53
CA ARG A 14 23.12 -12.42 -11.16
C ARG A 14 22.72 -11.32 -10.17
N SER A 15 22.58 -10.09 -10.67
CA SER A 15 22.07 -8.96 -9.90
C SER A 15 20.66 -9.21 -9.33
N CYS A 16 19.90 -10.10 -9.96
CA CYS A 16 18.56 -10.47 -9.53
C CYS A 16 18.53 -11.62 -8.50
N CYS A 17 19.65 -12.29 -8.20
CA CYS A 17 19.66 -13.48 -7.35
C CYS A 17 19.31 -13.23 -5.87
N ALA A 18 19.22 -11.98 -5.43
CA ALA A 18 18.72 -11.64 -4.09
C ALA A 18 17.17 -11.65 -3.99
N ILE A 19 16.49 -11.62 -5.14
CA ILE A 19 15.03 -11.43 -5.26
C ILE A 19 14.22 -12.72 -5.01
N PRO A 20 14.64 -13.93 -5.45
CA PRO A 20 13.83 -15.14 -5.25
C PRO A 20 13.48 -15.40 -3.79
N TYR A 21 12.22 -15.77 -3.53
CA TYR A 21 11.74 -16.16 -2.21
C TYR A 21 12.25 -17.55 -1.80
N SER A 22 12.34 -18.49 -2.75
CA SER A 22 12.82 -19.85 -2.49
C SER A 22 14.35 -19.93 -2.42
N GLU A 23 14.84 -20.54 -1.36
CA GLU A 23 16.27 -20.83 -1.15
C GLU A 23 16.83 -21.77 -2.24
N SER A 24 16.01 -22.68 -2.79
CA SER A 24 16.43 -23.54 -3.91
C SER A 24 16.64 -22.73 -5.19
N CYS A 25 15.78 -21.74 -5.43
CA CYS A 25 15.87 -20.87 -6.59
C CYS A 25 17.01 -19.86 -6.46
N ARG A 26 17.21 -19.29 -5.27
CA ARG A 26 18.35 -18.43 -4.92
C ARG A 26 19.69 -19.11 -5.21
N ARG A 27 19.84 -20.36 -4.76
CA ARG A 27 21.05 -21.16 -5.01
C ARG A 27 21.24 -21.48 -6.49
N ALA A 28 20.16 -21.86 -7.18
CA ALA A 28 20.21 -22.12 -8.62
C ALA A 28 20.63 -20.86 -9.41
N CYS A 29 20.14 -19.69 -9.02
CA CYS A 29 20.46 -18.41 -9.64
C CYS A 29 21.94 -18.05 -9.51
N VAL A 30 22.54 -18.24 -8.33
CA VAL A 30 23.95 -17.90 -8.08
C VAL A 30 24.91 -18.69 -8.97
N THR A 31 24.50 -19.89 -9.39
CA THR A 31 25.25 -20.81 -10.26
C THR A 31 24.78 -20.83 -11.72
N ALA A 32 23.72 -20.08 -12.06
CA ALA A 32 23.14 -20.09 -13.39
C ALA A 32 23.98 -19.28 -14.37
N THR A 33 24.01 -19.73 -15.62
CA THR A 33 24.70 -19.05 -16.73
C THR A 33 23.73 -18.52 -17.77
N SER A 34 22.47 -18.97 -17.70
CA SER A 34 21.39 -18.58 -18.59
C SER A 34 20.03 -18.69 -17.87
N PRO A 35 18.98 -18.01 -18.35
CA PRO A 35 17.63 -18.17 -17.84
C PRO A 35 17.09 -19.61 -17.91
N ASP A 36 17.56 -20.41 -18.87
CA ASP A 36 17.13 -21.81 -19.06
C ASP A 36 17.59 -22.72 -17.91
N ASP A 37 18.75 -22.41 -17.30
CA ASP A 37 19.29 -23.16 -16.15
C ASP A 37 18.38 -23.07 -14.91
N LEU A 38 17.56 -22.02 -14.83
CA LEU A 38 16.66 -21.76 -13.71
C LEU A 38 15.39 -22.62 -13.77
N THR A 39 14.96 -23.07 -14.95
CA THR A 39 13.66 -23.73 -15.16
C THR A 39 13.47 -25.02 -14.35
N ARG A 40 14.57 -25.65 -13.93
CA ARG A 40 14.55 -26.88 -13.12
C ARG A 40 14.34 -26.64 -11.63
N SER A 41 14.74 -25.47 -11.12
CA SER A 41 14.79 -25.16 -9.68
C SER A 41 13.97 -23.94 -9.28
N CYS A 42 13.55 -23.13 -10.26
CA CYS A 42 12.76 -21.93 -10.15
C CYS A 42 11.53 -22.04 -11.06
N ARG A 43 10.33 -21.94 -10.48
CA ARG A 43 9.10 -21.91 -11.25
C ARG A 43 8.68 -20.45 -11.48
N ARG A 44 8.43 -20.09 -12.74
CA ARG A 44 8.13 -18.70 -13.14
C ARG A 44 6.85 -18.12 -12.51
N SER A 45 5.87 -18.96 -12.20
CA SER A 45 4.66 -18.54 -11.48
C SER A 45 4.90 -18.19 -10.01
N ASP A 46 5.94 -18.76 -9.42
CA ASP A 46 6.19 -18.70 -7.97
C ASP A 46 7.20 -17.57 -7.65
N GLU A 47 7.95 -17.12 -8.65
CA GLU A 47 9.06 -16.16 -8.53
C GLU A 47 8.93 -15.02 -9.56
N ILE A 48 7.74 -14.42 -9.69
CA ILE A 48 7.40 -13.45 -10.76
C ILE A 48 8.36 -12.26 -10.78
N THR A 49 8.57 -11.60 -9.64
CA THR A 49 9.46 -10.43 -9.51
C THR A 49 10.90 -10.74 -9.89
N PHE A 50 11.36 -11.95 -9.57
CA PHE A 50 12.69 -12.43 -9.96
C PHE A 50 12.79 -12.60 -11.48
N PHE A 51 11.84 -13.28 -12.12
CA PHE A 51 11.86 -13.44 -13.57
C PHE A 51 11.65 -12.12 -14.32
N THR A 52 10.87 -11.19 -13.78
CA THR A 52 10.76 -9.82 -14.32
C THR A 52 12.09 -9.07 -14.26
N CYS A 53 12.85 -9.21 -13.16
CA CYS A 53 14.21 -8.67 -13.08
C CYS A 53 15.13 -9.30 -14.13
N ILE A 54 15.11 -10.63 -14.29
CA ILE A 54 15.93 -11.35 -15.28
C ILE A 54 15.61 -10.87 -16.71
N ASP A 55 14.33 -10.81 -17.07
CA ASP A 55 13.91 -10.33 -18.40
C ASP A 55 14.36 -8.88 -18.62
N LYS A 56 14.28 -8.02 -17.60
CA LYS A 56 14.72 -6.62 -17.65
C LYS A 56 16.24 -6.50 -17.84
N GLN A 57 17.03 -7.32 -17.13
CA GLN A 57 18.49 -7.36 -17.32
C GLN A 57 18.85 -7.86 -18.71
N GLN A 58 18.14 -8.86 -19.24
CA GLN A 58 18.38 -9.40 -20.58
C GLN A 58 18.05 -8.39 -21.69
N VAL A 59 16.94 -7.67 -21.56
CA VAL A 59 16.60 -6.57 -22.46
C VAL A 59 17.65 -5.46 -22.35
N GLY A 60 18.07 -5.11 -21.14
CA GLY A 60 19.11 -4.11 -20.89
C GLY A 60 20.45 -4.49 -21.51
N GLU A 61 20.88 -5.73 -21.39
CA GLU A 61 22.11 -6.23 -22.00
C GLU A 61 22.07 -6.12 -23.52
N LEU A 62 20.98 -6.59 -24.16
CA LEU A 62 20.79 -6.46 -25.60
C LEU A 62 20.77 -4.98 -26.04
N CYS A 63 20.13 -4.12 -25.25
CA CYS A 63 19.98 -2.70 -25.55
C CYS A 63 21.30 -1.92 -25.40
N CYS A 64 22.05 -2.17 -24.34
CA CYS A 64 23.27 -1.45 -24.01
C CYS A 64 24.49 -1.98 -24.78
N ASN A 65 24.47 -3.22 -25.28
CA ASN A 65 25.52 -3.77 -26.14
C ASN A 65 25.62 -3.06 -27.51
N ASP A 66 24.57 -2.36 -27.94
CA ASP A 66 24.58 -1.53 -29.15
C ASP A 66 25.30 -0.18 -28.95
N ALA A 67 25.79 0.12 -27.74
CA ALA A 67 26.54 1.32 -27.43
C ALA A 67 28.00 1.23 -27.91
N THR A 68 28.51 2.36 -28.39
CA THR A 68 29.87 2.49 -28.95
C THR A 68 30.90 3.08 -27.99
N SER A 69 30.46 3.68 -26.87
CA SER A 69 31.32 4.24 -25.83
C SER A 69 31.04 3.61 -24.46
N ASP A 70 32.10 3.42 -23.67
CA ASP A 70 32.00 2.88 -22.31
C ASP A 70 31.11 3.74 -21.40
N GLU A 71 31.12 5.05 -21.60
CA GLU A 71 30.26 6.01 -20.89
C GLU A 71 28.78 5.82 -21.22
N CYS A 72 28.45 5.50 -22.47
CA CYS A 72 27.09 5.19 -22.89
C CYS A 72 26.64 3.80 -22.39
N ILE A 73 27.54 2.80 -22.41
CA ILE A 73 27.28 1.47 -21.85
C ILE A 73 26.93 1.59 -20.36
N GLU A 74 27.68 2.37 -19.59
CA GLU A 74 27.45 2.56 -18.16
C GLU A 74 26.13 3.31 -17.91
N ALA A 75 25.90 4.43 -18.61
CA ALA A 75 24.67 5.21 -18.47
C ALA A 75 23.41 4.40 -18.85
N CYS A 76 23.50 3.56 -19.88
CA CYS A 76 22.44 2.65 -20.28
C CYS A 76 22.23 1.53 -19.25
N SER A 77 23.31 0.89 -18.79
CA SER A 77 23.23 -0.20 -17.82
C SER A 77 22.64 0.25 -16.49
N ASP A 78 22.93 1.48 -16.05
CA ASP A 78 22.37 2.06 -14.83
C ASP A 78 20.85 2.23 -14.88
N ILE A 79 20.26 2.43 -16.07
CA ILE A 79 18.81 2.49 -16.26
C ILE A 79 18.16 1.13 -16.04
N PHE A 80 18.79 0.05 -16.52
CA PHE A 80 18.25 -1.30 -16.40
C PHE A 80 18.56 -1.98 -15.07
N ARG A 81 19.63 -1.58 -14.36
CA ARG A 81 19.97 -2.05 -13.01
C ARG A 81 18.95 -1.61 -11.95
N SER A 82 18.41 -0.40 -12.08
CA SER A 82 17.40 0.11 -11.16
C SER A 82 16.07 -0.62 -11.35
N GLN A 83 15.39 -1.01 -10.27
CA GLN A 83 14.00 -1.49 -10.32
C GLN A 83 12.99 -0.34 -10.48
N LEU A 84 13.43 0.89 -10.25
CA LEU A 84 12.59 2.10 -10.29
C LEU A 84 12.67 2.80 -11.65
N THR A 85 11.67 3.64 -11.94
CA THR A 85 11.67 4.53 -13.12
C THR A 85 12.94 5.39 -13.12
N PRO A 86 13.63 5.56 -14.27
CA PRO A 86 14.86 6.34 -14.34
C PRO A 86 14.64 7.77 -13.86
N ASN A 87 15.46 8.26 -12.93
CA ASN A 87 15.36 9.62 -12.40
C ASN A 87 15.90 10.66 -13.40
N LYS A 88 15.67 11.96 -13.14
CA LYS A 88 16.10 13.04 -14.04
C LYS A 88 17.59 12.99 -14.38
N TYR A 89 18.43 12.73 -13.38
CA TYR A 89 19.89 12.62 -13.55
C TYR A 89 20.28 11.47 -14.48
N GLN A 90 19.68 10.29 -14.32
CA GLN A 90 19.93 9.13 -15.18
C GLN A 90 19.51 9.39 -16.63
N ARG A 91 18.38 10.11 -16.83
CA ARG A 91 17.91 10.50 -18.17
C ARG A 91 18.84 11.51 -18.84
N GLU A 92 19.30 12.52 -18.10
CA GLU A 92 20.24 13.53 -18.60
C GLU A 92 21.58 12.89 -18.93
N ARG A 93 22.12 12.02 -18.06
CA ARG A 93 23.37 11.28 -18.29
C ARG A 93 23.29 10.37 -19.52
N LEU A 94 22.18 9.65 -19.72
CA LEU A 94 21.95 8.85 -20.93
C LEU A 94 21.93 9.72 -22.18
N LYS A 95 21.22 10.85 -22.12
CA LYS A 95 21.10 11.77 -23.25
C LYS A 95 22.47 12.33 -23.63
N GLU A 96 23.22 12.86 -22.66
CA GLU A 96 24.55 13.44 -22.89
C GLU A 96 25.55 12.41 -23.42
N SER A 97 25.50 11.16 -22.94
CA SER A 97 26.49 10.13 -23.26
C SER A 97 26.16 9.34 -24.54
N CYS A 98 24.87 9.18 -24.88
CA CYS A 98 24.43 8.28 -25.95
C CYS A 98 23.77 8.98 -27.16
N GLU A 99 23.28 10.22 -27.05
CA GLU A 99 22.47 10.87 -28.10
C GLU A 99 23.23 11.07 -29.43
N LEU A 100 24.52 11.39 -29.36
CA LEU A 100 25.37 11.59 -30.54
C LEU A 100 26.07 10.30 -30.99
N THR A 101 26.51 9.48 -30.04
CA THR A 101 27.43 8.36 -30.28
C THR A 101 26.69 7.05 -30.55
N SER A 102 25.48 6.87 -30.00
CA SER A 102 24.74 5.60 -29.99
C SER A 102 23.22 5.81 -30.08
N PRO A 103 22.69 6.35 -31.20
CA PRO A 103 21.27 6.68 -31.34
C PRO A 103 20.35 5.46 -31.27
N LYS A 104 20.84 4.27 -31.60
CA LYS A 104 20.10 3.00 -31.46
C LYS A 104 19.79 2.66 -30.00
N VAL A 105 20.74 2.93 -29.11
CA VAL A 105 20.56 2.75 -27.66
C VAL A 105 19.50 3.73 -27.16
N VAL A 106 19.59 5.01 -27.56
CA VAL A 106 18.59 6.02 -27.17
C VAL A 106 17.18 5.65 -27.64
N GLU A 107 17.03 5.12 -28.86
CA GLU A 107 15.74 4.64 -29.36
C GLU A 107 15.26 3.37 -28.61
N CYS A 108 16.17 2.47 -28.25
CA CYS A 108 15.87 1.26 -27.49
C CYS A 108 15.43 1.55 -26.04
N VAL A 109 16.07 2.51 -25.36
CA VAL A 109 15.69 2.92 -24.00
C VAL A 109 14.51 3.89 -23.99
N LYS A 110 14.07 4.38 -25.16
CA LYS A 110 13.04 5.41 -25.30
C LYS A 110 11.75 5.08 -24.59
N ASP A 111 11.23 3.87 -24.72
CA ASP A 111 9.98 3.46 -24.07
C ASP A 111 10.14 3.20 -22.55
N VAL A 112 11.38 2.94 -22.10
CA VAL A 112 11.75 2.80 -20.69
C VAL A 112 11.93 4.17 -20.02
N VAL A 113 12.35 5.18 -20.80
CA VAL A 113 12.64 6.56 -20.35
C VAL A 113 11.49 7.53 -20.65
N LYS A 114 10.46 7.09 -21.40
CA LYS A 114 9.32 7.92 -21.80
C LYS A 114 8.47 8.32 -20.60
N VAL A 115 8.72 9.52 -20.11
CA VAL A 115 7.83 10.18 -19.15
C VAL A 115 6.79 11.04 -19.86
N THR A 116 5.53 10.92 -19.43
CA THR A 116 4.44 11.77 -19.93
C THR A 116 4.48 13.10 -19.16
N PRO A 117 4.71 14.25 -19.82
CA PRO A 117 4.71 15.56 -19.15
C PRO A 117 3.34 15.86 -18.53
N ALA A 118 3.31 16.51 -17.37
CA ALA A 118 2.06 16.92 -16.75
C ALA A 118 1.35 17.95 -17.66
N LYS A 119 0.08 17.69 -18.00
CA LYS A 119 -0.76 18.60 -18.79
C LYS A 119 -1.52 19.55 -17.85
N ASN A 120 -1.67 20.82 -18.24
CA ASN A 120 -2.47 21.83 -17.53
C ASN A 120 -2.05 22.11 -16.06
N THR A 121 -0.74 22.16 -15.81
CA THR A 121 -0.12 22.42 -14.50
C THR A 121 -0.54 23.76 -13.89
N LEU A 122 -0.76 24.78 -14.73
CA LEU A 122 -1.22 26.12 -14.32
C LEU A 122 -2.60 26.13 -13.64
N LYS A 123 -3.44 25.10 -13.82
CA LYS A 123 -4.74 25.01 -13.12
C LYS A 123 -4.57 24.88 -11.61
N HIS A 124 -3.44 24.35 -11.13
CA HIS A 124 -3.16 24.14 -9.70
C HIS A 124 -2.50 25.32 -9.01
N LEU A 125 -2.34 26.47 -9.69
CA LEU A 125 -1.70 27.64 -9.11
C LEU A 125 -2.42 28.10 -7.82
N HIS A 126 -3.76 27.99 -7.82
CA HIS A 126 -4.60 28.31 -6.66
C HIS A 126 -4.37 27.40 -5.44
N CYS A 127 -3.86 26.18 -5.66
CA CYS A 127 -3.55 25.26 -4.58
C CYS A 127 -2.27 25.67 -3.84
N CYS A 128 -1.29 26.29 -4.53
CA CYS A 128 -0.09 26.81 -3.88
C CYS A 128 -0.45 27.78 -2.73
N ASP A 129 -1.54 28.54 -2.86
CA ASP A 129 -1.97 29.51 -1.84
C ASP A 129 -2.54 28.87 -0.57
N LYS A 130 -2.86 27.56 -0.60
CA LYS A 130 -3.37 26.80 0.56
C LYS A 130 -2.26 26.38 1.53
N SER A 131 -0.98 26.50 1.14
CA SER A 131 0.15 26.20 2.03
C SER A 131 0.46 27.37 2.95
N ASN A 132 0.66 27.07 4.23
CA ASN A 132 1.10 28.06 5.23
C ASN A 132 2.62 28.34 5.16
N ASN A 133 3.38 27.58 4.36
CA ASN A 133 4.83 27.71 4.26
C ASN A 133 5.24 28.54 3.04
N ILE A 134 5.88 29.69 3.27
CA ILE A 134 6.34 30.61 2.21
C ILE A 134 7.25 29.90 1.19
N LYS A 135 8.19 29.07 1.67
CA LYS A 135 9.13 28.33 0.83
C LYS A 135 8.41 27.31 -0.07
N CYS A 136 7.39 26.65 0.47
CA CYS A 136 6.52 25.76 -0.30
C CYS A 136 5.74 26.53 -1.37
N ARG A 137 5.17 27.69 -1.05
CA ARG A 137 4.41 28.50 -2.01
C ARG A 137 5.25 28.96 -3.20
N GLU A 138 6.47 29.42 -2.94
CA GLU A 138 7.40 29.85 -3.99
C GLU A 138 7.83 28.67 -4.86
N THR A 139 8.21 27.55 -4.24
CA THR A 139 8.61 26.34 -4.96
C THR A 139 7.44 25.77 -5.79
N CYS A 140 6.23 25.80 -5.25
CA CYS A 140 5.03 25.36 -5.96
C CYS A 140 4.75 26.18 -7.23
N ARG A 141 4.82 27.51 -7.14
CA ARG A 141 4.61 28.36 -8.32
C ARG A 141 5.70 28.17 -9.37
N ASP A 142 6.95 28.00 -8.94
CA ASP A 142 8.09 27.75 -9.84
C ASP A 142 7.98 26.38 -10.54
N VAL A 143 7.61 25.33 -9.82
CA VAL A 143 7.40 23.98 -10.36
C VAL A 143 6.24 23.94 -11.36
N LEU A 144 5.12 24.60 -11.05
CA LEU A 144 3.96 24.65 -11.95
C LEU A 144 4.20 25.45 -13.22
N ALA A 145 5.14 26.41 -13.19
CA ALA A 145 5.58 27.16 -14.35
C ALA A 145 6.51 26.34 -15.28
N LYS A 146 7.11 25.26 -14.78
CA LYS A 146 8.04 24.39 -15.53
C LYS A 146 7.32 23.19 -16.14
N LYS A 147 7.72 22.80 -17.36
CA LYS A 147 7.25 21.56 -18.00
C LYS A 147 7.98 20.36 -17.40
N THR A 148 7.46 19.87 -16.28
CA THR A 148 7.99 18.70 -15.55
C THR A 148 6.94 17.59 -15.46
N THR A 149 7.36 16.41 -15.02
CA THR A 149 6.49 15.24 -14.81
C THR A 149 5.81 15.30 -13.45
N VAL A 150 4.69 14.60 -13.26
CA VAL A 150 3.95 14.63 -11.99
C VAL A 150 4.83 14.17 -10.81
N GLN A 151 5.64 13.14 -11.01
CA GLN A 151 6.55 12.66 -9.96
C GLN A 151 7.64 13.68 -9.63
N GLU A 152 8.28 14.29 -10.64
CA GLU A 152 9.24 15.37 -10.41
C GLU A 152 8.61 16.59 -9.72
N MET A 153 7.32 16.87 -10.00
CA MET A 153 6.61 17.94 -9.32
C MET A 153 6.47 17.63 -7.83
N ILE A 154 6.05 16.40 -7.49
CA ILE A 154 5.88 15.97 -6.11
C ILE A 154 7.23 15.98 -5.37
N ASP A 155 8.29 15.44 -5.98
CA ASP A 155 9.62 15.39 -5.38
C ASP A 155 10.17 16.81 -5.11
N VAL A 156 10.00 17.74 -6.05
CA VAL A 156 10.47 19.13 -5.88
C VAL A 156 9.61 19.89 -4.86
N LEU A 157 8.30 19.62 -4.78
CA LEU A 157 7.42 20.18 -3.76
C LEU A 157 7.80 19.68 -2.35
N GLU A 158 8.08 18.39 -2.21
CA GLU A 158 8.52 17.78 -0.96
C GLU A 158 9.83 18.43 -0.46
N MET A 159 10.85 18.46 -1.31
CA MET A 159 12.15 19.09 -1.01
C MET A 159 12.04 20.63 -0.87
N GLY A 160 11.04 21.22 -1.51
CA GLY A 160 10.67 22.64 -1.46
C GLY A 160 10.02 23.09 -0.16
N GLY A 161 9.82 22.19 0.80
CA GLY A 161 9.23 22.49 2.10
C GLY A 161 7.70 22.36 2.13
N CYS A 162 7.09 21.72 1.13
CA CYS A 162 5.67 21.32 1.18
C CYS A 162 5.45 20.03 1.97
N GLY A 163 6.54 19.33 2.36
CA GLY A 163 6.46 18.07 3.11
C GLY A 163 5.92 16.93 2.28
N LEU A 164 5.77 15.76 2.90
CA LEU A 164 5.24 14.56 2.25
C LEU A 164 3.77 14.77 1.83
N PRO A 165 3.31 14.14 0.74
CA PRO A 165 1.93 14.22 0.26
C PRO A 165 0.97 13.49 1.21
N LEU A 166 0.58 14.17 2.28
CA LEU A 166 -0.35 13.68 3.30
C LEU A 166 -1.79 14.08 2.96
N LEU A 167 -2.71 13.11 3.02
CA LEU A 167 -4.14 13.33 2.74
C LEU A 167 -4.81 14.29 3.73
N GLN A 168 -4.18 14.63 4.85
CA GLN A 168 -4.71 15.59 5.83
C GLN A 168 -4.25 17.04 5.59
N ASP A 169 -3.28 17.26 4.70
CA ASP A 169 -2.76 18.59 4.42
C ASP A 169 -3.62 19.30 3.36
N LYS A 170 -4.08 20.52 3.65
CA LYS A 170 -4.96 21.32 2.78
C LYS A 170 -4.32 21.68 1.43
N PHE A 171 -3.00 21.84 1.39
CA PHE A 171 -2.25 22.05 0.14
C PHE A 171 -2.32 20.80 -0.72
N TRP A 172 -1.96 19.64 -0.15
CA TRP A 172 -1.95 18.37 -0.87
C TRP A 172 -3.35 17.89 -1.26
N GLN A 173 -4.36 18.11 -0.42
CA GLN A 173 -5.76 17.85 -0.77
C GLN A 173 -6.18 18.60 -2.03
N CYS A 174 -5.88 19.91 -2.12
CA CYS A 174 -6.20 20.71 -3.32
C CYS A 174 -5.40 20.26 -4.54
N PHE A 175 -4.10 19.98 -4.34
CA PHE A 175 -3.20 19.62 -5.43
C PHE A 175 -3.52 18.24 -6.03
N ILE A 176 -3.98 17.29 -5.21
CA ILE A 176 -4.33 15.91 -5.59
C ILE A 176 -5.80 15.79 -6.01
N TYR A 177 -6.71 16.51 -5.34
CA TYR A 177 -8.15 16.49 -5.58
C TYR A 177 -8.64 17.90 -5.96
N PRO A 178 -8.73 18.21 -7.26
CA PRO A 178 -9.31 19.46 -7.71
C PRO A 178 -10.80 19.46 -7.36
N THR A 179 -11.21 20.39 -6.49
CA THR A 179 -12.60 20.57 -6.12
C THR A 179 -13.40 21.07 -7.33
N ASN A 180 -14.49 20.36 -7.64
CA ASN A 180 -15.42 20.62 -8.74
C ASN A 180 -16.26 21.89 -8.51
N ASP A 181 -15.66 23.08 -8.58
CA ASP A 181 -16.40 24.34 -8.46
C ASP A 181 -16.79 25.02 -9.79
N GLU A 182 -16.72 24.32 -10.94
CA GLU A 182 -17.42 24.78 -12.16
C GLU A 182 -18.09 23.65 -12.96
N PRO A 183 -19.41 23.75 -13.23
CA PRO A 183 -20.14 22.79 -14.04
C PRO A 183 -20.00 23.15 -15.53
N ASN A 184 -18.89 22.74 -16.14
CA ASN A 184 -18.74 22.40 -17.57
C ASN A 184 -17.26 22.54 -18.01
N SER A 185 -16.43 21.57 -17.64
CA SER A 185 -15.22 21.30 -18.41
C SER A 185 -14.78 19.86 -18.20
N SER A 186 -15.12 19.01 -19.16
CA SER A 186 -14.57 17.67 -19.34
C SER A 186 -13.06 17.75 -19.63
N THR A 187 -12.24 17.95 -18.60
CA THR A 187 -10.80 17.72 -18.68
C THR A 187 -10.33 17.03 -17.40
N SER A 188 -10.53 15.71 -17.38
CA SER A 188 -9.97 14.82 -16.38
C SER A 188 -8.46 15.00 -16.29
N PHE A 189 -7.97 15.05 -15.05
CA PHE A 189 -6.60 14.76 -14.70
C PHE A 189 -6.31 13.33 -15.13
N ASP A 190 -5.78 13.17 -16.35
CA ASP A 190 -4.98 12.00 -16.69
C ASP A 190 -3.69 12.12 -15.87
N VAL A 191 -3.79 11.73 -14.60
CA VAL A 191 -2.64 11.29 -13.82
C VAL A 191 -1.94 10.24 -14.68
N SER A 192 -0.66 10.50 -14.97
CA SER A 192 0.23 9.72 -15.83
C SER A 192 -0.14 8.25 -15.93
N ARG A 193 -0.76 7.93 -17.07
CA ARG A 193 -1.31 6.63 -17.49
C ARG A 193 -0.25 5.51 -17.70
N ILE A 194 0.97 5.69 -17.15
CA ILE A 194 2.12 4.77 -17.31
C ILE A 194 2.72 4.32 -15.96
N GLU A 195 2.33 4.88 -14.81
CA GLU A 195 2.65 4.34 -13.46
C GLU A 195 1.49 3.51 -12.87
N ARG A 196 0.82 2.74 -13.72
CA ARG A 196 -0.11 1.65 -13.34
C ARG A 196 0.05 0.43 -14.24
N VAL A 197 1.27 0.19 -14.70
CA VAL A 197 1.67 -1.10 -15.27
C VAL A 197 2.47 -1.78 -14.15
N GLY A 198 1.94 -2.67 -13.33
CA GLY A 198 0.72 -3.44 -13.48
C GLY A 198 -0.50 -2.84 -12.80
N MET A 199 -1.66 -2.96 -13.46
CA MET A 199 -2.80 -3.68 -12.90
C MET A 199 -2.32 -4.48 -11.70
N ASP A 200 -2.79 -4.14 -10.50
CA ASP A 200 -2.54 -4.97 -9.33
C ASP A 200 -3.20 -6.32 -9.62
N SER A 201 -2.46 -7.22 -10.28
CA SER A 201 -2.98 -8.46 -10.82
C SER A 201 -3.47 -9.32 -9.66
N ALA A 202 -2.79 -9.23 -8.51
CA ALA A 202 -3.20 -9.84 -7.28
C ALA A 202 -4.57 -9.31 -6.81
N LYS A 203 -4.79 -7.99 -6.71
CA LYS A 203 -6.12 -7.43 -6.38
C LYS A 203 -7.17 -7.66 -7.46
N TRP A 204 -6.78 -7.67 -8.72
CA TRP A 204 -7.68 -8.02 -9.81
C TRP A 204 -8.12 -9.48 -9.73
N HIS A 205 -7.22 -10.40 -9.37
CA HIS A 205 -7.57 -11.79 -9.08
C HIS A 205 -8.49 -11.87 -7.85
N CYS A 206 -8.31 -11.02 -6.84
CA CYS A 206 -9.25 -10.91 -5.73
C CYS A 206 -10.66 -10.52 -6.18
N CYS A 207 -10.83 -9.73 -7.26
CA CYS A 207 -12.16 -9.39 -7.79
C CYS A 207 -12.99 -10.62 -8.23
N GLN A 208 -12.35 -11.76 -8.50
CA GLN A 208 -13.02 -13.02 -8.82
C GLN A 208 -13.59 -13.72 -7.58
N ARG A 209 -13.15 -13.33 -6.38
CA ARG A 209 -13.67 -13.82 -5.09
C ARG A 209 -14.89 -13.03 -4.59
N ALA A 210 -15.33 -12.01 -5.33
CA ALA A 210 -16.54 -11.26 -4.99
C ALA A 210 -17.79 -12.15 -5.03
N ASN A 211 -18.65 -11.98 -4.02
CA ASN A 211 -19.89 -12.72 -3.90
C ASN A 211 -20.97 -12.12 -4.83
N SER A 212 -20.98 -10.79 -4.98
CA SER A 212 -21.83 -10.07 -5.94
C SER A 212 -21.11 -9.80 -7.25
N THR A 213 -21.83 -10.02 -8.35
CA THR A 213 -21.42 -9.62 -9.70
C THR A 213 -21.22 -8.11 -9.83
N GLN A 214 -21.97 -7.31 -9.06
CA GLN A 214 -21.80 -5.86 -9.00
C GLN A 214 -20.43 -5.50 -8.43
N CYS A 215 -20.03 -6.14 -7.32
CA CYS A 215 -18.76 -5.88 -6.66
C CYS A 215 -17.57 -6.43 -7.44
N SER A 216 -17.71 -7.60 -8.07
CA SER A 216 -16.69 -8.11 -9.01
C SER A 216 -16.39 -7.12 -10.14
N ARG A 217 -17.44 -6.54 -10.74
CA ARG A 217 -17.32 -5.59 -11.84
C ARG A 217 -16.78 -4.23 -11.39
N LEU A 218 -17.22 -3.74 -10.24
CA LEU A 218 -16.70 -2.50 -9.63
C LEU A 218 -15.21 -2.66 -9.31
N CYS A 219 -14.85 -3.69 -8.55
CA CYS A 219 -13.47 -4.07 -8.24
C CYS A 219 -12.60 -4.14 -9.50
N SER A 220 -13.04 -4.92 -10.50
CA SER A 220 -12.31 -5.06 -11.75
C SER A 220 -12.11 -3.71 -12.44
N ARG A 221 -13.14 -2.88 -12.52
CA ARG A 221 -13.04 -1.53 -13.12
C ARG A 221 -12.06 -0.64 -12.36
N THR A 222 -12.09 -0.73 -11.03
CA THR A 222 -11.23 0.02 -10.11
C THR A 222 -9.75 -0.35 -10.30
N PHE A 223 -9.42 -1.64 -10.39
CA PHE A 223 -8.04 -2.10 -10.55
C PHE A 223 -7.52 -2.17 -11.99
N THR A 224 -8.37 -1.96 -13.01
CA THR A 224 -7.97 -2.09 -14.43
C THR A 224 -8.02 -0.80 -15.24
N LYS A 225 -9.04 0.05 -15.05
CA LYS A 225 -9.35 1.14 -16.01
C LYS A 225 -9.49 2.51 -15.36
N SER A 226 -10.08 2.59 -14.17
CA SER A 226 -10.52 3.88 -13.61
C SER A 226 -10.58 3.87 -12.09
N TRP A 227 -9.44 3.64 -11.44
CA TRP A 227 -9.33 3.69 -9.98
C TRP A 227 -9.94 4.94 -9.36
N SER A 228 -9.51 6.13 -9.80
CA SER A 228 -9.90 7.41 -9.20
C SER A 228 -11.40 7.67 -9.22
N SER A 229 -12.11 7.27 -10.29
CA SER A 229 -13.55 7.51 -10.41
C SER A 229 -14.42 6.39 -9.87
N SER A 230 -13.85 5.22 -9.56
CA SER A 230 -14.62 4.07 -9.09
C SER A 230 -14.23 3.56 -7.71
N TRP A 231 -13.15 4.10 -7.11
CA TRP A 231 -12.69 3.72 -5.78
C TRP A 231 -13.72 4.03 -4.69
N GLU A 232 -14.28 5.23 -4.66
CA GLU A 232 -15.29 5.59 -3.65
C GLU A 232 -16.52 4.68 -3.74
N ASP A 233 -17.02 4.46 -4.96
CA ASP A 233 -18.12 3.54 -5.23
C ASP A 233 -17.79 2.11 -4.80
N PHE A 234 -16.58 1.64 -5.10
CA PHE A 234 -16.12 0.30 -4.76
C PHE A 234 -15.96 0.13 -3.24
N HIS A 235 -15.31 1.08 -2.58
CA HIS A 235 -15.12 1.07 -1.14
C HIS A 235 -16.46 1.09 -0.40
N LYS A 236 -17.35 2.03 -0.74
CA LYS A 236 -18.63 2.23 -0.07
C LYS A 236 -19.66 1.12 -0.33
N LYS A 237 -19.63 0.45 -1.49
CA LYS A 237 -20.63 -0.58 -1.84
C LYS A 237 -20.13 -2.01 -1.61
N CYS A 238 -18.81 -2.23 -1.61
CA CYS A 238 -18.23 -3.56 -1.58
C CYS A 238 -17.33 -3.78 -0.36
N LEU A 239 -16.36 -2.90 -0.09
CA LEU A 239 -15.43 -3.13 1.03
C LEU A 239 -16.09 -2.94 2.41
N THR A 240 -17.11 -2.10 2.50
CA THR A 240 -17.94 -1.94 3.71
C THR A 240 -19.02 -3.01 3.85
N ASN A 241 -19.30 -3.81 2.81
CA ASN A 241 -20.36 -4.79 2.83
C ASN A 241 -19.87 -6.11 3.44
N VAL A 242 -20.50 -6.55 4.52
CA VAL A 242 -20.17 -7.81 5.23
C VAL A 242 -20.29 -9.04 4.33
N ASN A 243 -21.20 -9.02 3.34
CA ASN A 243 -21.42 -10.14 2.42
C ASN A 243 -20.30 -10.31 1.36
N GLU A 244 -19.43 -9.31 1.22
CA GLU A 244 -18.27 -9.34 0.31
C GLU A 244 -16.97 -9.71 1.04
N GLU A 245 -17.08 -10.41 2.17
CA GLU A 245 -15.94 -10.86 2.97
C GLU A 245 -14.84 -11.55 2.14
N PRO A 246 -15.12 -12.51 1.24
CA PRO A 246 -14.06 -13.22 0.51
C PRO A 246 -13.26 -12.31 -0.44
N LEU A 247 -13.90 -11.26 -0.97
CA LEU A 247 -13.25 -10.22 -1.76
C LEU A 247 -12.40 -9.33 -0.89
N ARG A 248 -12.96 -8.82 0.21
CA ARG A 248 -12.28 -7.90 1.13
C ARG A 248 -11.06 -8.57 1.75
N ASN A 249 -11.20 -9.78 2.30
CA ASN A 249 -10.09 -10.49 2.95
C ASN A 249 -8.94 -10.74 1.98
N CYS A 250 -9.24 -11.08 0.72
CA CYS A 250 -8.23 -11.23 -0.33
C CYS A 250 -7.50 -9.92 -0.63
N ILE A 251 -8.23 -8.81 -0.75
CA ILE A 251 -7.61 -7.49 -0.98
C ILE A 251 -6.75 -7.11 0.22
N ASP A 252 -7.24 -7.31 1.45
CA ASP A 252 -6.49 -7.05 2.68
C ASP A 252 -5.22 -7.90 2.76
N GLU A 253 -5.22 -9.17 2.34
CA GLU A 253 -4.02 -10.03 2.23
C GLU A 253 -3.00 -9.51 1.22
N VAL A 254 -3.46 -8.95 0.11
CA VAL A 254 -2.56 -8.39 -0.92
C VAL A 254 -1.97 -7.05 -0.47
N ASP A 255 -2.76 -6.23 0.24
CA ASP A 255 -2.30 -4.94 0.77
C ASP A 255 -1.39 -5.09 1.99
N GLU A 256 -1.80 -5.91 2.96
CA GLU A 256 -1.16 -6.06 4.26
C GLU A 256 -1.19 -7.55 4.67
N PRO A 257 -0.19 -8.35 4.26
CA PRO A 257 -0.14 -9.77 4.58
C PRO A 257 -0.02 -9.99 6.09
N CYS A 258 -0.52 -11.13 6.56
CA CYS A 258 -0.44 -11.52 7.96
C CYS A 258 0.99 -11.93 8.36
N GLU A 259 1.58 -11.21 9.29
CA GLU A 259 2.92 -11.48 9.83
C GLU A 259 2.84 -12.12 11.22
N LEU A 260 3.86 -12.90 11.57
CA LEU A 260 3.97 -13.58 12.86
C LEU A 260 4.51 -12.64 13.93
N GLY A 261 3.83 -12.61 15.06
CA GLY A 261 4.29 -11.92 16.24
C GLY A 261 3.90 -10.44 16.29
N CYS A 262 3.72 -9.96 17.51
CA CYS A 262 3.61 -8.52 17.77
C CYS A 262 4.27 -8.15 19.10
N ASP A 263 5.12 -7.13 19.06
CA ASP A 263 5.80 -6.57 20.24
C ASP A 263 6.21 -5.10 19.98
N GLY A 264 6.55 -4.38 21.04
CA GLY A 264 7.06 -3.01 20.96
C GLY A 264 5.99 -1.92 20.89
N LEU A 265 4.71 -2.27 21.04
CA LEU A 265 3.62 -1.30 21.07
C LEU A 265 3.52 -0.61 22.44
N SER A 266 3.32 0.70 22.44
CA SER A 266 3.30 1.54 23.63
C SER A 266 1.89 1.84 24.13
N PHE A 267 0.90 1.89 23.24
CA PHE A 267 -0.51 2.13 23.57
C PHE A 267 -1.30 0.83 23.60
N CYS A 268 -1.22 0.02 22.54
CA CYS A 268 -1.86 -1.28 22.36
C CYS A 268 -1.07 -2.41 23.04
N THR A 269 -0.66 -2.19 24.29
CA THR A 269 0.24 -3.09 25.03
C THR A 269 -0.25 -4.52 25.18
N ASN A 270 -1.57 -4.75 25.15
CA ASN A 270 -2.16 -6.09 25.29
C ASN A 270 -1.90 -7.00 24.07
N PHE A 271 -1.45 -6.41 22.94
CA PHE A 271 -1.07 -7.12 21.73
C PHE A 271 0.42 -7.52 21.73
N ASN A 272 1.21 -6.99 22.67
CA ASN A 272 2.62 -7.35 22.80
C ASN A 272 2.81 -8.78 23.34
N ASN A 273 4.01 -9.32 23.11
CA ASN A 273 4.44 -10.65 23.56
C ASN A 273 3.53 -11.78 23.06
N ARG A 274 3.06 -11.68 21.82
CA ARG A 274 2.23 -12.72 21.16
C ARG A 274 2.96 -13.29 19.94
N PRO A 275 4.09 -14.00 20.10
CA PRO A 275 4.99 -14.38 19.00
C PRO A 275 4.39 -15.41 18.04
N THR A 276 3.38 -16.17 18.47
CA THR A 276 2.74 -17.23 17.68
C THR A 276 1.46 -16.79 16.98
N GLU A 277 0.93 -15.61 17.33
CA GLU A 277 -0.27 -15.04 16.73
C GLU A 277 0.09 -14.25 15.47
N LEU A 278 -0.92 -13.96 14.64
CA LEU A 278 -0.75 -13.28 13.37
C LEU A 278 -1.42 -11.90 13.38
N PHE A 279 -0.72 -10.91 12.86
CA PHE A 279 -1.18 -9.52 12.78
C PHE A 279 -0.82 -8.93 11.42
N ARG A 280 -1.66 -8.03 10.89
CA ARG A 280 -1.40 -7.36 9.61
C ARG A 280 -0.63 -6.05 9.78
N SER A 281 -0.72 -5.40 10.94
CA SER A 281 -0.08 -4.11 11.16
C SER A 281 0.44 -3.95 12.59
N CYS A 282 1.44 -4.76 12.96
CA CYS A 282 2.15 -4.57 14.23
C CYS A 282 3.26 -3.51 14.07
N THR A 283 2.87 -2.23 14.01
CA THR A 283 3.82 -1.12 13.82
C THR A 283 3.59 0.02 14.81
N PRO A 284 4.62 0.83 15.13
CA PRO A 284 4.46 2.04 15.93
C PRO A 284 3.45 3.03 15.34
N GLN A 285 3.31 3.06 14.01
CA GLN A 285 2.35 3.91 13.31
C GLN A 285 0.91 3.47 13.56
N ALA A 286 0.64 2.16 13.52
CA ALA A 286 -0.68 1.61 13.85
C ALA A 286 -1.02 1.82 15.34
N ASP A 287 -0.01 1.72 16.23
CA ASP A 287 -0.15 2.03 17.66
C ASP A 287 -0.56 3.49 17.91
N GLU A 288 0.08 4.43 17.22
CA GLU A 288 -0.27 5.85 17.28
C GLU A 288 -1.66 6.13 16.67
N ALA A 289 -1.97 5.50 15.54
CA ALA A 289 -3.29 5.61 14.92
C ALA A 289 -4.39 5.16 15.89
N ALA A 290 -4.19 4.07 16.62
CA ALA A 290 -5.13 3.59 17.64
C ALA A 290 -5.29 4.61 18.78
N ARG A 291 -4.18 5.21 19.24
CA ARG A 291 -4.20 6.26 20.28
C ARG A 291 -5.00 7.48 19.83
N SER A 292 -4.78 7.93 18.59
CA SER A 292 -5.47 9.09 18.03
C SER A 292 -6.98 8.83 17.89
N ALA A 293 -7.38 7.64 17.44
CA ALA A 293 -8.78 7.23 17.32
C ALA A 293 -9.49 7.23 18.68
N VAL A 294 -8.88 6.63 19.72
CA VAL A 294 -9.48 6.62 21.07
C VAL A 294 -9.60 8.03 21.63
N THR A 295 -8.59 8.88 21.43
CA THR A 295 -8.61 10.28 21.88
C THR A 295 -9.76 11.05 21.22
N LEU A 296 -9.97 10.85 19.92
CA LEU A 296 -11.09 11.44 19.19
C LEU A 296 -12.44 10.99 19.77
N TRP A 297 -12.63 9.68 19.94
CA TRP A 297 -13.88 9.12 20.46
C TRP A 297 -14.19 9.58 21.90
N GLN A 298 -13.16 9.74 22.73
CA GLN A 298 -13.31 10.27 24.09
C GLN A 298 -13.70 11.74 24.10
N ASN A 299 -13.14 12.55 23.18
CA ASN A 299 -13.44 13.98 23.07
C ASN A 299 -14.86 14.22 22.52
N GLU A 300 -15.23 13.52 21.46
CA GLU A 300 -16.55 13.65 20.81
C GLU A 300 -17.66 12.90 21.56
N LYS A 301 -17.29 11.94 22.43
CA LYS A 301 -18.19 11.02 23.14
C LYS A 301 -19.11 10.22 22.22
N ASN A 302 -18.72 10.09 20.96
CA ASN A 302 -19.48 9.51 19.87
C ASN A 302 -18.52 8.74 18.93
N ILE A 303 -19.01 7.72 18.22
CA ILE A 303 -18.30 7.02 17.15
C ILE A 303 -19.16 7.03 15.89
N THR A 304 -18.64 7.56 14.79
CA THR A 304 -19.33 7.52 13.50
C THR A 304 -19.03 6.18 12.83
N LEU A 305 -20.05 5.33 12.68
CA LEU A 305 -19.95 4.01 12.05
C LEU A 305 -20.30 4.05 10.56
N SER A 306 -21.15 5.00 10.18
CA SER A 306 -21.66 5.20 8.81
C SER A 306 -22.10 6.66 8.65
N GLU A 307 -22.30 7.13 7.42
CA GLU A 307 -22.87 8.47 7.13
C GLU A 307 -24.20 8.75 7.86
N VAL A 308 -24.92 7.69 8.26
CA VAL A 308 -26.26 7.79 8.88
C VAL A 308 -26.24 7.40 10.37
N LEU A 309 -25.18 6.75 10.85
CA LEU A 309 -25.13 6.18 12.20
C LEU A 309 -23.94 6.70 13.00
N THR A 310 -24.25 7.46 14.04
CA THR A 310 -23.32 7.90 15.07
C THR A 310 -23.71 7.28 16.40
N LEU A 311 -22.81 6.48 16.96
CA LEU A 311 -23.00 5.76 18.21
C LEU A 311 -22.52 6.61 19.41
N PRO A 312 -23.41 7.10 20.28
CA PRO A 312 -23.01 7.78 21.52
C PRO A 312 -22.43 6.79 22.53
N LEU A 313 -21.38 7.19 23.23
CA LEU A 313 -20.63 6.34 24.15
C LEU A 313 -21.02 6.60 25.61
N LYS A 314 -21.13 5.52 26.39
CA LYS A 314 -21.28 5.61 27.85
C LYS A 314 -19.96 6.06 28.50
N PRO A 315 -19.99 7.01 29.46
CA PRO A 315 -18.81 7.46 30.19
C PRO A 315 -18.44 6.50 31.32
N ASP A 316 -18.16 5.24 30.98
CA ASP A 316 -17.80 4.18 31.93
C ASP A 316 -16.33 3.74 31.74
N LYS A 317 -15.62 3.46 32.84
CA LYS A 317 -14.20 3.07 32.80
C LYS A 317 -13.98 1.69 32.18
N LYS A 318 -14.89 0.73 32.41
CA LYS A 318 -14.83 -0.59 31.77
C LYS A 318 -15.01 -0.43 30.26
N CYS A 319 -15.96 0.40 29.84
CA CYS A 319 -16.18 0.73 28.43
C CYS A 319 -15.00 1.46 27.79
N ALA A 320 -14.30 2.33 28.51
CA ALA A 320 -13.09 2.98 27.98
C ALA A 320 -11.99 1.96 27.60
N ASN A 321 -11.81 0.91 28.41
CA ASN A 321 -10.87 -0.17 28.11
C ASN A 321 -11.33 -1.03 26.91
N ILE A 322 -12.62 -1.30 26.80
CA ILE A 322 -13.19 -2.02 25.66
C ILE A 322 -12.99 -1.22 24.37
N TRP A 323 -13.32 0.08 24.35
CA TRP A 323 -13.12 0.93 23.18
C TRP A 323 -11.64 1.08 22.80
N LYS A 324 -10.74 1.09 23.78
CA LYS A 324 -9.29 1.01 23.51
C LYS A 324 -8.93 -0.28 22.78
N ALA A 325 -9.43 -1.43 23.25
CA ALA A 325 -9.18 -2.70 22.58
C ALA A 325 -9.78 -2.75 21.17
N VAL A 326 -10.96 -2.15 20.96
CA VAL A 326 -11.59 -2.04 19.64
C VAL A 326 -10.71 -1.22 18.70
N ALA A 327 -10.26 -0.04 19.13
CA ALA A 327 -9.36 0.79 18.34
C ALA A 327 -8.07 0.06 17.97
N CYS A 328 -7.44 -0.62 18.94
CA CYS A 328 -6.25 -1.42 18.69
C CYS A 328 -6.51 -2.57 17.72
N THR A 329 -7.64 -3.26 17.84
CA THR A 329 -8.00 -4.36 16.93
C THR A 329 -8.17 -3.86 15.50
N LEU A 330 -8.79 -2.69 15.31
CA LEU A 330 -8.99 -2.09 13.99
C LEU A 330 -7.68 -1.62 13.33
N GLN A 331 -6.69 -1.19 14.12
CA GLN A 331 -5.42 -0.69 13.59
C GLN A 331 -4.36 -1.80 13.46
N ILE A 332 -4.20 -2.64 14.48
CA ILE A 332 -3.21 -3.74 14.51
C ILE A 332 -3.67 -4.93 13.65
N LYS A 333 -4.99 -5.09 13.50
CA LYS A 333 -5.64 -6.08 12.65
C LYS A 333 -5.12 -7.51 12.87
N PRO A 334 -5.46 -8.14 14.00
CA PRO A 334 -5.24 -9.58 14.18
C PRO A 334 -5.88 -10.36 13.05
N CYS A 335 -5.25 -11.46 12.66
CA CYS A 335 -5.77 -12.29 11.59
C CYS A 335 -5.53 -13.78 11.85
N SER A 336 -6.24 -14.62 11.11
CA SER A 336 -6.13 -16.07 11.20
C SER A 336 -5.61 -16.65 9.88
N ARG A 337 -4.93 -17.80 9.94
CA ARG A 337 -4.46 -18.52 8.73
C ARG A 337 -5.60 -19.10 7.88
N GLN A 338 -6.81 -19.17 8.40
CA GLN A 338 -7.91 -19.94 7.81
C GLN A 338 -8.99 -19.05 7.19
N SER A 339 -9.42 -17.98 7.86
CA SER A 339 -10.36 -17.00 7.28
C SER A 339 -9.70 -15.72 6.81
N HIS A 340 -8.50 -15.40 7.30
CA HIS A 340 -7.90 -14.07 7.14
C HIS A 340 -8.81 -12.93 7.61
N ALA A 341 -9.81 -13.24 8.45
CA ALA A 341 -10.83 -12.27 8.82
C ALA A 341 -10.26 -11.11 9.62
N THR A 342 -10.82 -9.95 9.32
CA THR A 342 -10.52 -8.67 9.95
C THR A 342 -11.69 -8.14 10.78
N GLN A 343 -12.81 -8.87 10.81
CA GLN A 343 -14.05 -8.47 11.48
C GLN A 343 -14.16 -9.07 12.89
N ILE A 344 -14.74 -8.28 13.79
CA ILE A 344 -15.11 -8.73 15.14
C ILE A 344 -16.32 -9.67 15.03
N CYS A 345 -16.34 -10.71 15.86
CA CYS A 345 -17.47 -11.65 15.90
C CYS A 345 -18.79 -10.97 16.28
N ASN A 346 -19.91 -11.50 15.77
CA ASN A 346 -21.24 -10.91 15.98
C ASN A 346 -21.64 -10.89 17.47
N ASP A 347 -21.41 -11.99 18.19
CA ASP A 347 -21.62 -12.10 19.64
C ASP A 347 -20.82 -11.06 20.42
N VAL A 348 -19.55 -10.88 20.07
CA VAL A 348 -18.67 -9.86 20.65
C VAL A 348 -19.18 -8.45 20.32
N CYS A 349 -19.60 -8.19 19.08
CA CYS A 349 -20.19 -6.92 18.71
C CYS A 349 -21.43 -6.61 19.55
N LEU A 350 -22.35 -7.57 19.68
CA LEU A 350 -23.57 -7.43 20.47
C LEU A 350 -23.24 -7.11 21.93
N GLU A 351 -22.25 -7.79 22.50
CA GLU A 351 -21.78 -7.54 23.86
C GLU A 351 -21.27 -6.10 24.03
N ILE A 352 -20.37 -5.65 23.15
CA ILE A 352 -19.77 -4.32 23.23
C ILE A 352 -20.83 -3.23 23.06
N ILE A 353 -21.65 -3.34 22.01
CA ILE A 353 -22.62 -2.31 21.65
C ILE A 353 -23.72 -2.23 22.70
N SER A 354 -24.24 -3.37 23.19
CA SER A 354 -25.25 -3.37 24.26
C SER A 354 -24.73 -2.76 25.57
N GLN A 355 -23.52 -3.12 25.99
CA GLN A 355 -22.94 -2.65 27.25
C GLN A 355 -22.48 -1.19 27.18
N CYS A 356 -21.83 -0.78 26.09
CA CYS A 356 -21.05 0.46 26.03
C CYS A 356 -21.64 1.59 25.17
N ALA A 357 -22.70 1.33 24.40
CA ALA A 357 -23.46 2.39 23.76
C ALA A 357 -24.44 3.05 24.74
N ASP A 358 -24.63 4.37 24.58
CA ASP A 358 -25.62 5.15 25.31
C ASP A 358 -26.96 5.15 24.56
N TRP A 359 -27.76 4.11 24.79
CA TRP A 359 -29.09 3.92 24.19
C TRP A 359 -30.08 5.04 24.49
N SER A 360 -29.85 5.87 25.51
CA SER A 360 -30.74 6.99 25.82
C SER A 360 -30.66 8.13 24.79
N ARG A 361 -29.56 8.18 24.02
CA ARG A 361 -29.25 9.23 23.04
C ARG A 361 -29.41 8.75 21.60
N LEU A 362 -29.75 7.49 21.38
CA LEU A 362 -29.98 6.89 20.06
C LEU A 362 -31.47 6.94 19.69
N GLU A 363 -31.76 7.06 18.40
CA GLU A 363 -33.15 6.96 17.94
C GLU A 363 -33.71 5.54 18.16
N PRO A 364 -35.01 5.40 18.49
CA PRO A 364 -35.62 4.10 18.82
C PRO A 364 -35.58 3.04 17.71
N MET A 365 -35.27 3.44 16.47
CA MET A 365 -35.21 2.55 15.31
C MET A 365 -33.94 1.69 15.28
N TYR A 366 -32.92 2.06 16.06
CA TYR A 366 -31.64 1.35 16.14
C TYR A 366 -31.63 0.40 17.34
N SER A 367 -31.13 -0.82 17.12
CA SER A 367 -30.88 -1.83 18.16
C SER A 367 -29.48 -2.40 18.00
N ALA A 368 -28.95 -3.06 19.03
CA ALA A 368 -27.61 -3.66 18.99
C ALA A 368 -27.52 -4.70 17.87
N GLU A 369 -28.59 -5.47 17.68
CA GLU A 369 -28.73 -6.51 16.66
C GLU A 369 -28.59 -5.91 15.26
N ARG A 370 -29.38 -4.88 14.94
CA ARG A 370 -29.31 -4.23 13.61
C ARG A 370 -27.96 -3.58 13.32
N ILE A 371 -27.31 -3.02 14.34
CA ILE A 371 -25.98 -2.43 14.18
C ILE A 371 -24.97 -3.53 13.89
N CYS A 372 -24.98 -4.62 14.67
CA CYS A 372 -24.02 -5.69 14.52
C CYS A 372 -24.24 -6.58 13.29
N GLU A 373 -25.48 -6.76 12.83
CA GLU A 373 -25.81 -7.36 11.51
C GLU A 373 -25.10 -6.62 10.36
N SER A 374 -24.89 -5.30 10.49
CA SER A 374 -24.20 -4.51 9.46
C SER A 374 -22.67 -4.50 9.58
N LEU A 375 -22.11 -4.92 10.71
CA LEU A 375 -20.68 -4.79 11.03
C LEU A 375 -19.95 -6.13 11.13
N ALA A 376 -20.65 -7.18 11.53
CA ALA A 376 -20.11 -8.49 11.84
C ALA A 376 -20.75 -9.57 10.97
N PRO A 377 -20.02 -10.65 10.65
CA PRO A 377 -20.55 -11.75 9.86
C PRO A 377 -21.62 -12.53 10.63
N GLU A 378 -22.65 -13.02 9.93
CA GLU A 378 -23.74 -13.83 10.51
C GLU A 378 -23.35 -15.29 10.75
N ASP A 379 -22.34 -15.80 10.03
CA ASP A 379 -22.13 -17.24 9.87
C ASP A 379 -21.29 -17.85 11.02
N LEU A 380 -21.85 -18.83 11.72
CA LEU A 380 -21.21 -19.55 12.85
C LEU A 380 -19.93 -20.32 12.44
N GLY A 381 -19.66 -20.45 11.14
CA GLY A 381 -18.45 -21.05 10.58
C GLY A 381 -17.38 -20.06 10.11
N SER A 382 -17.63 -18.75 10.16
CA SER A 382 -16.65 -17.73 9.80
C SER A 382 -15.67 -17.52 10.96
N SER A 383 -14.36 -17.72 10.75
CA SER A 383 -13.41 -17.37 11.84
C SER A 383 -13.30 -15.86 11.91
N CYS A 384 -13.80 -15.27 12.99
CA CYS A 384 -13.83 -13.84 13.27
C CYS A 384 -12.92 -13.51 14.48
N ILE A 385 -12.73 -12.23 14.77
CA ILE A 385 -11.85 -11.77 15.85
C ILE A 385 -12.60 -11.77 17.19
N GLN A 386 -12.09 -12.55 18.14
CA GLN A 386 -12.52 -12.57 19.53
C GLN A 386 -11.76 -11.49 20.32
N ILE A 387 -12.35 -10.32 20.50
CA ILE A 387 -11.66 -9.18 21.14
C ILE A 387 -11.27 -9.46 22.60
N ASN A 388 -11.99 -10.38 23.24
CA ASN A 388 -11.83 -10.72 24.65
C ASN A 388 -10.42 -11.20 24.96
N ASP A 389 -9.75 -11.83 23.98
CA ASP A 389 -8.37 -12.28 24.07
C ASP A 389 -7.37 -11.12 24.23
N TYR A 390 -7.75 -9.90 23.83
CA TYR A 390 -6.92 -8.70 23.85
C TYR A 390 -7.35 -7.66 24.90
N LEU A 391 -8.35 -7.97 25.73
CA LEU A 391 -8.74 -7.11 26.86
C LEU A 391 -7.73 -7.20 28.02
N ALA A 392 -7.01 -8.31 28.11
CA ALA A 392 -5.93 -8.54 29.07
C ALA A 392 -4.56 -8.64 28.37
N PRO A 393 -3.46 -8.34 29.09
CA PRO A 393 -2.13 -8.66 28.60
C PRO A 393 -1.98 -10.15 28.28
N SER A 394 -1.10 -10.47 27.33
CA SER A 394 -0.70 -11.85 27.06
C SER A 394 -0.14 -12.51 28.33
N ALA A 395 -0.44 -13.79 28.51
CA ALA A 395 0.05 -14.57 29.65
C ALA A 395 1.55 -14.93 29.52
N ASP A 396 2.11 -14.81 28.32
CA ASP A 396 3.48 -15.16 28.00
C ASP A 396 4.45 -14.02 28.38
N ASN A 397 5.05 -14.14 29.56
CA ASN A 397 6.21 -13.35 29.96
C ASN A 397 7.49 -13.96 29.33
N TYR A 398 7.70 -13.77 28.03
CA TYR A 398 9.04 -13.99 27.48
C TYR A 398 9.94 -12.81 27.89
N PRO A 399 11.03 -13.03 28.65
CA PRO A 399 11.99 -11.98 28.90
C PRO A 399 12.57 -11.52 27.56
N ARG A 400 12.57 -10.20 27.33
CA ARG A 400 13.29 -9.58 26.21
C ARG A 400 14.71 -10.14 26.21
N ILE A 401 15.08 -10.89 25.18
CA ILE A 401 16.49 -11.19 24.93
C ILE A 401 17.07 -9.88 24.39
N SER A 402 17.51 -9.04 25.32
CA SER A 402 18.36 -7.90 25.02
C SER A 402 19.63 -8.44 24.40
N GLY A 403 19.75 -8.35 23.07
CA GLY A 403 20.99 -8.60 22.36
C GLY A 403 21.96 -7.44 22.56
N GLU A 404 22.49 -7.31 23.79
CA GLU A 404 23.72 -6.59 24.08
C GLU A 404 24.58 -7.51 24.93
N ASP A 405 25.52 -8.19 24.28
CA ASP A 405 26.87 -8.52 24.75
C ASP A 405 27.44 -9.73 23.98
N LYS A 406 28.10 -9.45 22.84
CA LYS A 406 29.49 -9.82 22.53
C LYS A 406 29.92 -9.48 21.13
#